data_AF-A0A1V4M3D2-F1
#
_entry.id   AF-A0A1V4M3D2-F1
#
_cell.length_a   1.000
_cell.length_b   1.000
_cell.length_c   1.000
_cell.angle_alpha   90.00
_cell.angle_beta   90.00
_cell.angle_gamma   90.00
#
_symmetry.space_group_name_H-M   'P 1'
#
loop_
_entity.id
_entity.type
_entity.pdbx_description
1 polymer ?
#
loop_
_entity_poly.entity_id
_entity_poly.type
_entity_poly.pdbx_seq_one_letter_code
_entity_poly.pdbx_strand_id
1 'polypeptide(L)'
;MSTHSKDRKIGLYLQGGGAKGAYQAGVLKVLRERGLSYDLVVGTSIGAYNSYFLVTDQVQTLVGEWLGFGDVASKTSVDGLFFNNRHLLDSIRSNQKEATQGKRWLVNYAPVRNSFMLHRYKDLMALPFEEQLKYLDYATRLPVFNETVKADLRRYEGLNIDGGMVDNEFVDPLKLAKLDEIHVIPLNNSFDESRLKAVEARVVYFYPPGVFNPGDGMRLEADLIKTWFDWGIQKAQAIMG
;
A
#
# COMPACT_ATOMS: atom_id res chain seq x y z
N MET A 1 6.31 10.38 -27.79
CA MET A 1 7.73 9.93 -27.67
C MET A 1 7.83 9.08 -26.42
N SER A 2 8.09 7.78 -26.56
CA SER A 2 8.27 6.86 -25.42
C SER A 2 9.70 7.00 -24.92
N THR A 3 9.90 7.65 -23.77
CA THR A 3 11.23 7.86 -23.19
C THR A 3 11.67 6.76 -22.22
N HIS A 4 10.94 5.64 -22.15
CA HIS A 4 11.37 4.49 -21.37
C HIS A 4 12.06 3.49 -22.29
N SER A 5 13.39 3.36 -22.14
CA SER A 5 14.13 2.20 -22.64
C SER A 5 13.37 0.93 -22.22
N LYS A 6 13.07 0.04 -23.19
CA LYS A 6 12.35 -1.22 -22.99
C LYS A 6 13.02 -2.17 -21.97
N ASP A 7 14.21 -1.83 -21.47
CA ASP A 7 15.04 -2.69 -20.62
C ASP A 7 15.19 -2.20 -19.17
N ARG A 8 14.63 -1.04 -18.81
CA ARG A 8 14.79 -0.50 -17.45
C ARG A 8 13.87 -1.21 -16.45
N LYS A 9 14.45 -1.85 -15.43
CA LYS A 9 13.72 -2.54 -14.36
C LYS A 9 13.37 -1.60 -13.22
N ILE A 10 12.09 -1.41 -12.96
CA ILE A 10 11.61 -0.44 -11.96
C ILE A 10 10.88 -1.16 -10.83
N GLY A 11 11.30 -0.89 -9.58
CA GLY A 11 10.60 -1.30 -8.38
C GLY A 11 9.71 -0.19 -7.83
N LEU A 12 8.64 -0.56 -7.13
CA LEU A 12 7.75 0.36 -6.43
C LEU A 12 7.48 -0.13 -5.01
N TYR A 13 7.57 0.79 -4.05
CA TYR A 13 7.12 0.61 -2.68
C TYR A 13 5.90 1.49 -2.36
N LEU A 14 4.86 0.89 -1.80
CA LEU A 14 3.67 1.54 -1.26
C LEU A 14 3.55 1.27 0.24
N GLN A 15 3.83 2.29 1.05
CA GLN A 15 3.76 2.21 2.51
C GLN A 15 2.32 2.03 3.03
N GLY A 16 2.16 1.41 4.21
CA GLY A 16 0.88 1.35 4.93
C GLY A 16 0.55 2.64 5.69
N GLY A 17 -0.74 2.99 5.77
CA GLY A 17 -1.15 4.23 6.42
C GLY A 17 -2.65 4.54 6.41
N GLY A 18 -3.52 3.55 6.20
CA GLY A 18 -4.98 3.74 6.19
C GLY A 18 -5.45 4.74 5.13
N ALA A 19 -6.34 5.64 5.51
CA ALA A 19 -6.95 6.65 4.63
C ALA A 19 -5.95 7.53 3.86
N LYS A 20 -4.71 7.66 4.36
CA LYS A 20 -3.61 8.35 3.66
C LYS A 20 -3.26 7.72 2.32
N GLY A 21 -3.73 6.50 2.04
CA GLY A 21 -3.62 5.85 0.72
C GLY A 21 -4.24 6.67 -0.43
N ALA A 22 -5.12 7.63 -0.16
CA ALA A 22 -5.58 8.60 -1.15
C ALA A 22 -4.43 9.37 -1.82
N TYR A 23 -3.39 9.72 -1.05
CA TYR A 23 -2.17 10.34 -1.57
C TYR A 23 -1.45 9.45 -2.58
N GLN A 24 -1.30 8.15 -2.25
CA GLN A 24 -0.71 7.18 -3.18
C GLN A 24 -1.53 7.07 -4.47
N ALA A 25 -2.86 7.07 -4.39
CA ALA A 25 -3.71 7.02 -5.59
C ALA A 25 -3.47 8.23 -6.52
N GLY A 26 -3.30 9.43 -5.96
CA GLY A 26 -2.91 10.62 -6.72
C GLY A 26 -1.55 10.46 -7.41
N VAL A 27 -0.54 9.98 -6.69
CA VAL A 27 0.79 9.72 -7.26
C VAL A 27 0.71 8.67 -8.38
N LEU A 28 0.04 7.55 -8.13
CA LEU A 28 -0.11 6.44 -9.07
C LEU A 28 -0.84 6.84 -10.34
N LYS A 29 -1.85 7.71 -10.25
CA LYS A 29 -2.54 8.26 -11.44
C LYS A 29 -1.55 8.95 -12.38
N VAL A 30 -0.73 9.86 -11.88
CA VAL A 30 0.26 10.57 -12.71
C VAL A 30 1.32 9.63 -13.28
N LEU A 31 1.83 8.70 -12.46
CA LEU A 31 2.84 7.74 -12.91
C LEU A 31 2.28 6.83 -14.01
N ARG A 32 1.03 6.40 -13.89
CA ARG A 32 0.36 5.59 -14.91
C ARG A 32 0.10 6.38 -16.20
N GLU A 33 -0.35 7.63 -16.10
CA GLU A 33 -0.55 8.52 -17.26
C GLU A 33 0.74 8.78 -18.05
N ARG A 34 1.88 8.72 -17.37
CA ARG A 34 3.21 8.83 -17.97
C ARG A 34 3.72 7.51 -18.56
N GLY A 35 2.91 6.46 -18.52
CA GLY A 35 3.22 5.16 -19.11
C GLY A 35 4.20 4.31 -18.28
N LEU A 36 4.40 4.63 -16.99
CA LEU A 36 5.25 3.80 -16.15
C LEU A 36 4.61 2.45 -15.88
N SER A 37 5.46 1.43 -15.87
CA SER A 37 5.16 0.07 -15.45
C SER A 37 6.27 -0.39 -14.50
N TYR A 38 5.95 -1.36 -13.65
CA TYR A 38 6.84 -1.81 -12.59
C TYR A 38 7.12 -3.31 -12.74
N ASP A 39 8.36 -3.71 -12.52
CA ASP A 39 8.76 -5.12 -12.50
C ASP A 39 8.52 -5.75 -11.12
N LEU A 40 8.60 -4.93 -10.07
CA LEU A 40 8.42 -5.35 -8.69
C LEU A 40 7.57 -4.33 -7.96
N VAL A 41 6.39 -4.75 -7.48
CA VAL A 41 5.54 -3.92 -6.62
C VAL A 41 5.51 -4.51 -5.22
N VAL A 42 5.78 -3.68 -4.22
CA VAL A 42 5.74 -4.06 -2.80
C VAL A 42 4.75 -3.16 -2.07
N GLY A 43 3.79 -3.75 -1.35
CA GLY A 43 2.75 -3.02 -0.64
C GLY A 43 2.50 -3.52 0.78
N THR A 44 2.29 -2.59 1.70
CA THR A 44 1.89 -2.87 3.09
C THR A 44 0.53 -2.23 3.38
N SER A 45 -0.39 -2.93 4.04
CA SER A 45 -1.70 -2.37 4.43
C SER A 45 -2.44 -1.74 3.24
N ILE A 46 -2.84 -0.47 3.36
CA ILE A 46 -3.47 0.26 2.26
C ILE A 46 -2.61 0.32 0.99
N GLY A 47 -1.28 0.25 1.11
CA GLY A 47 -0.38 0.11 -0.03
C GLY A 47 -0.57 -1.22 -0.76
N ALA A 48 -0.91 -2.30 -0.05
CA ALA A 48 -1.30 -3.58 -0.65
C ALA A 48 -2.64 -3.46 -1.42
N TYR A 49 -3.64 -2.80 -0.84
CA TYR A 49 -4.90 -2.51 -1.53
C TYR A 49 -4.68 -1.68 -2.81
N ASN A 50 -3.94 -0.56 -2.71
CA ASN A 50 -3.62 0.28 -3.86
C ASN A 50 -2.80 -0.47 -4.92
N SER A 51 -1.90 -1.36 -4.50
CA SER A 51 -1.09 -2.16 -5.42
C SER A 51 -1.92 -3.09 -6.30
N TYR A 52 -3.05 -3.63 -5.81
CA TYR A 52 -3.95 -4.48 -6.60
C TYR A 52 -4.43 -3.75 -7.86
N PHE A 53 -4.94 -2.53 -7.70
CA PHE A 53 -5.42 -1.73 -8.82
C PHE A 53 -4.30 -1.28 -9.75
N LEU A 54 -3.10 -1.09 -9.22
CA LEU A 54 -1.94 -0.86 -10.07
C LEU A 54 -1.64 -2.10 -10.92
N VAL A 55 -1.37 -3.26 -10.32
CA VAL A 55 -0.92 -4.45 -11.06
C VAL A 55 -1.96 -5.02 -12.02
N THR A 56 -3.25 -4.73 -11.82
CA THR A 56 -4.35 -5.11 -12.72
C THR A 56 -4.68 -4.06 -13.80
N ASP A 57 -3.90 -2.97 -13.84
CA ASP A 57 -4.11 -1.83 -14.73
C ASP A 57 -5.50 -1.18 -14.58
N GLN A 58 -5.86 -0.89 -13.34
CA GLN A 58 -7.14 -0.33 -12.90
C GLN A 58 -6.97 0.94 -12.06
N VAL A 59 -5.92 1.74 -12.34
CA VAL A 59 -5.63 2.97 -11.57
C VAL A 59 -6.78 4.00 -11.65
N GLN A 60 -7.55 4.05 -12.74
CA GLN A 60 -8.74 4.92 -12.79
C GLN A 60 -9.85 4.44 -11.86
N THR A 61 -10.06 3.13 -11.73
CA THR A 61 -10.96 2.56 -10.73
C THR A 61 -10.51 2.93 -9.32
N LEU A 62 -9.21 2.79 -9.03
CA LEU A 62 -8.62 3.21 -7.75
C LEU A 62 -8.91 4.68 -7.42
N VAL A 63 -8.78 5.56 -8.40
CA VAL A 63 -9.10 6.99 -8.25
C VAL A 63 -10.58 7.18 -7.89
N GLY A 64 -11.48 6.47 -8.58
CA GLY A 64 -12.91 6.49 -8.29
C GLY A 64 -13.24 5.98 -6.89
N GLU A 65 -12.61 4.88 -6.47
CA GLU A 65 -12.74 4.32 -5.12
C GLU A 65 -12.34 5.38 -4.09
N TRP A 66 -11.12 5.94 -4.19
CA TRP A 66 -10.62 6.96 -3.27
C TRP A 66 -11.48 8.21 -3.21
N LEU A 67 -11.83 8.80 -4.35
CA LEU A 67 -12.64 10.02 -4.38
C LEU A 67 -14.11 9.79 -4.01
N GLY A 68 -14.58 8.54 -4.07
CA GLY A 68 -15.90 8.12 -3.61
C GLY A 68 -15.98 7.75 -2.12
N PHE A 69 -14.87 7.77 -1.36
CA PHE A 69 -14.91 7.36 0.07
C PHE A 69 -15.75 8.26 0.96
N GLY A 70 -15.94 9.53 0.58
CA GLY A 70 -16.59 10.57 1.38
C GLY A 70 -18.05 10.29 1.79
N ASP A 71 -18.73 9.36 1.12
CA ASP A 71 -20.15 9.08 1.32
C ASP A 71 -20.47 7.93 2.30
N VAL A 72 -19.47 7.32 2.95
CA VAL A 72 -19.68 6.06 3.67
C VAL A 72 -19.34 6.16 5.16
N ALA A 73 -20.32 6.64 5.94
CA ALA A 73 -20.29 6.73 7.41
C ALA A 73 -20.05 5.38 8.14
N SER A 74 -20.01 4.23 7.45
CA SER A 74 -19.86 2.89 8.04
C SER A 74 -18.43 2.31 8.04
N LYS A 75 -17.45 3.02 7.44
CA LYS A 75 -16.11 2.47 7.15
C LYS A 75 -15.08 2.55 8.28
N THR A 76 -15.40 3.16 9.42
CA THR A 76 -14.58 3.17 10.64
C THR A 76 -15.12 2.23 11.73
N SER A 77 -16.02 1.32 11.36
CA SER A 77 -16.59 0.32 12.28
C SER A 77 -15.55 -0.73 12.72
N VAL A 78 -15.80 -1.33 13.88
CA VAL A 78 -15.01 -2.45 14.41
C VAL A 78 -15.76 -3.75 14.15
N ASP A 79 -15.05 -4.75 13.59
CA ASP A 79 -15.51 -6.13 13.43
C ASP A 79 -14.69 -7.03 14.37
N GLY A 80 -15.23 -7.28 15.56
CA GLY A 80 -14.57 -8.05 16.60
C GLY A 80 -13.26 -7.41 17.09
N LEU A 81 -12.13 -7.97 16.69
CA LEU A 81 -10.79 -7.53 17.10
C LEU A 81 -10.12 -6.55 16.13
N PHE A 82 -10.78 -6.25 15.01
CA PHE A 82 -10.20 -5.54 13.86
C PHE A 82 -11.05 -4.34 13.46
N PHE A 83 -10.40 -3.32 12.90
CA PHE A 83 -11.12 -2.33 12.10
C PHE A 83 -11.67 -3.02 10.85
N ASN A 84 -12.90 -2.67 10.48
CA ASN A 84 -13.59 -3.31 9.37
C ASN A 84 -12.94 -2.94 8.02
N ASN A 85 -12.30 -3.91 7.38
CA ASN A 85 -11.68 -3.80 6.06
C ASN A 85 -12.54 -4.42 4.94
N ARG A 86 -13.77 -4.89 5.22
CA ARG A 86 -14.59 -5.64 4.26
C ARG A 86 -14.86 -4.84 2.99
N HIS A 87 -15.09 -3.55 3.13
CA HIS A 87 -15.27 -2.64 2.00
C HIS A 87 -14.09 -2.62 1.03
N LEU A 88 -12.84 -2.82 1.50
CA LEU A 88 -11.67 -2.93 0.65
C LEU A 88 -11.69 -4.25 -0.14
N LEU A 89 -12.04 -5.35 0.53
CA LEU A 89 -12.13 -6.67 -0.10
C LEU A 89 -13.28 -6.77 -1.08
N ASP A 90 -14.44 -6.19 -0.76
CA ASP A 90 -15.61 -6.12 -1.63
C ASP A 90 -15.32 -5.28 -2.88
N SER A 91 -14.56 -4.17 -2.72
CA SER A 91 -14.07 -3.36 -3.84
C SER A 91 -13.14 -4.17 -4.76
N ILE A 92 -12.17 -4.91 -4.20
CA ILE A 92 -11.30 -5.80 -4.99
C ILE A 92 -12.10 -6.89 -5.70
N ARG A 93 -13.05 -7.54 -5.01
CA ARG A 93 -13.89 -8.60 -5.55
C ARG A 93 -14.81 -8.11 -6.67
N SER A 94 -15.40 -6.93 -6.52
CA SER A 94 -16.26 -6.31 -7.54
C SER A 94 -15.46 -5.88 -8.77
N ASN A 95 -14.15 -5.62 -8.61
CA ASN A 95 -13.22 -5.24 -9.68
C ASN A 95 -12.19 -6.33 -9.95
N GLN A 96 -12.58 -7.60 -9.83
CA GLN A 96 -11.70 -8.75 -10.06
C GLN A 96 -11.12 -8.72 -11.47
N LYS A 97 -9.78 -8.74 -11.57
CA LYS A 97 -9.05 -8.80 -12.84
C LYS A 97 -7.69 -9.44 -12.64
N GLU A 98 -7.18 -10.11 -13.67
CA GLU A 98 -5.82 -10.65 -13.66
C GLU A 98 -4.78 -9.52 -13.67
N ALA A 99 -3.65 -9.76 -13.00
CA ALA A 99 -2.52 -8.85 -13.03
C ALA A 99 -1.93 -8.80 -14.45
N THR A 100 -1.84 -7.60 -15.02
CA THR A 100 -1.35 -7.35 -16.38
C THR A 100 0.00 -6.64 -16.41
N GLN A 101 0.47 -6.16 -15.26
CA GLN A 101 1.81 -5.58 -15.08
C GLN A 101 2.42 -6.05 -13.75
N GLY A 102 3.75 -5.98 -13.65
CA GLY A 102 4.49 -6.62 -12.56
C GLY A 102 5.05 -7.97 -12.98
N LYS A 103 6.32 -8.22 -12.67
CA LYS A 103 6.87 -9.58 -12.66
C LYS A 103 6.72 -10.21 -11.28
N ARG A 104 6.67 -9.37 -10.25
CA ARG A 104 6.51 -9.76 -8.85
C ARG A 104 5.64 -8.74 -8.12
N TRP A 105 4.78 -9.23 -7.24
CA TRP A 105 3.86 -8.40 -6.48
C TRP A 105 3.80 -8.91 -5.04
N LEU A 106 4.51 -8.24 -4.14
CA LEU A 106 4.67 -8.70 -2.76
C LEU A 106 3.86 -7.86 -1.78
N VAL A 107 3.20 -8.55 -0.86
CA VAL A 107 2.53 -7.94 0.29
C VAL A 107 3.02 -8.58 1.57
N ASN A 108 3.16 -7.80 2.64
CA ASN A 108 3.49 -8.33 3.96
C ASN A 108 2.28 -8.44 4.88
N TYR A 109 2.41 -9.33 5.86
CA TYR A 109 1.43 -9.62 6.89
C TYR A 109 2.16 -10.13 8.14
N ALA A 110 1.45 -10.17 9.27
CA ALA A 110 2.01 -10.58 10.55
C ALA A 110 1.21 -11.73 11.18
N PRO A 111 1.67 -12.99 11.11
CA PRO A 111 1.14 -14.04 11.96
C PRO A 111 1.44 -13.76 13.42
N VAL A 112 0.44 -13.93 14.29
CA VAL A 112 0.63 -13.90 15.75
C VAL A 112 0.78 -15.33 16.26
N ARG A 113 1.96 -15.68 16.75
CA ARG A 113 2.30 -17.03 17.23
C ARG A 113 3.05 -16.94 18.55
N ASN A 114 2.65 -17.72 19.55
CA ASN A 114 3.23 -17.71 20.88
C ASN A 114 3.33 -16.31 21.49
N SER A 115 2.31 -15.47 21.26
CA SER A 115 2.31 -14.05 21.65
C SER A 115 3.43 -13.20 21.03
N PHE A 116 3.95 -13.60 19.87
CA PHE A 116 4.84 -12.77 19.04
C PHE A 116 4.19 -12.48 17.69
N MET A 117 4.38 -11.26 17.20
CA MET A 117 4.10 -10.92 15.81
C MET A 117 5.33 -11.24 14.96
N LEU A 118 5.15 -12.07 13.94
CA LEU A 118 6.22 -12.45 13.02
C LEU A 118 6.07 -11.68 11.71
N HIS A 119 7.12 -11.08 11.17
CA HIS A 119 7.05 -10.54 9.82
C HIS A 119 7.02 -11.67 8.79
N ARG A 120 6.05 -11.66 7.86
CA ARG A 120 5.96 -12.55 6.70
C ARG A 120 5.51 -11.76 5.48
N TYR A 121 5.77 -12.32 4.30
CA TYR A 121 5.30 -11.75 3.05
C TYR A 121 4.95 -12.84 2.04
N LYS A 122 4.18 -12.47 1.01
CA LYS A 122 3.78 -13.36 -0.06
C LYS A 122 3.87 -12.64 -1.41
N ASP A 123 4.38 -13.34 -2.41
CA ASP A 123 4.28 -12.93 -3.82
C ASP A 123 2.95 -13.42 -4.38
N LEU A 124 2.11 -12.48 -4.83
CA LEU A 124 0.73 -12.70 -5.24
C LEU A 124 0.59 -12.88 -6.75
N MET A 125 1.61 -12.53 -7.54
CA MET A 125 1.51 -12.41 -9.00
C MET A 125 0.95 -13.67 -9.69
N ALA A 126 1.38 -14.86 -9.25
CA ALA A 126 0.99 -16.14 -9.85
C ALA A 126 -0.07 -16.91 -9.03
N LEU A 127 -0.62 -16.31 -7.97
CA LEU A 127 -1.63 -16.97 -7.15
C LEU A 127 -3.03 -16.84 -7.80
N PRO A 128 -3.91 -17.84 -7.63
CA PRO A 128 -5.32 -17.70 -7.95
C PRO A 128 -5.96 -16.54 -7.19
N PHE A 129 -6.98 -15.91 -7.77
CA PHE A 129 -7.62 -14.72 -7.20
C PHE A 129 -8.04 -14.87 -5.73
N GLU A 130 -8.65 -16.00 -5.34
CA GLU A 130 -9.07 -16.20 -3.95
C GLU A 130 -7.88 -16.29 -2.98
N GLU A 131 -6.73 -16.82 -3.43
CA GLU A 131 -5.50 -16.79 -2.64
C GLU A 131 -4.94 -15.36 -2.56
N GLN A 132 -4.95 -14.60 -3.65
CA GLN A 132 -4.57 -13.18 -3.64
C GLN A 132 -5.42 -12.39 -2.64
N LEU A 133 -6.75 -12.54 -2.71
CA LEU A 133 -7.69 -11.86 -1.82
C LEU A 133 -7.46 -12.24 -0.35
N LYS A 134 -7.16 -13.51 -0.05
CA LYS A 134 -6.81 -13.96 1.30
C LYS A 134 -5.58 -13.25 1.87
N TYR A 135 -4.52 -13.11 1.09
CA TYR A 135 -3.32 -12.39 1.55
C TYR A 135 -3.51 -10.87 1.59
N LEU A 136 -4.39 -10.31 0.74
CA LEU A 136 -4.80 -8.91 0.83
C LEU A 136 -5.65 -8.63 2.07
N ASP A 137 -6.51 -9.57 2.48
CA ASP A 137 -7.16 -9.51 3.80
C ASP A 137 -6.10 -9.45 4.90
N TYR A 138 -5.18 -10.41 4.95
CA TYR A 138 -4.12 -10.41 5.97
C TYR A 138 -3.32 -9.11 5.98
N ALA A 139 -2.93 -8.60 4.80
CA ALA A 139 -2.16 -7.37 4.69
C ALA A 139 -2.93 -6.14 5.18
N THR A 140 -4.26 -6.12 5.11
CA THR A 140 -5.12 -4.96 5.47
C THR A 140 -5.87 -5.14 6.79
N ARG A 141 -5.67 -6.25 7.49
CA ARG A 141 -6.42 -6.62 8.69
C ARG A 141 -5.84 -5.94 9.93
N LEU A 142 -6.13 -4.65 10.06
CA LEU A 142 -5.63 -3.78 11.12
C LEU A 142 -6.34 -4.08 12.45
N PRO A 143 -5.62 -4.54 13.50
CA PRO A 143 -6.22 -4.76 14.81
C PRO A 143 -6.58 -3.45 15.51
N VAL A 144 -7.63 -3.47 16.33
CA VAL A 144 -8.00 -2.33 17.17
C VAL A 144 -7.06 -2.23 18.37
N PHE A 145 -6.14 -1.27 18.35
CA PHE A 145 -5.33 -0.94 19.53
C PHE A 145 -6.04 0.11 20.38
N ASN A 146 -6.36 -0.25 21.62
CA ASN A 146 -6.67 0.74 22.65
C ASN A 146 -5.52 0.79 23.68
N GLU A 147 -5.35 1.92 24.36
CA GLU A 147 -4.22 2.13 25.28
C GLU A 147 -4.22 1.17 26.49
N THR A 148 -5.38 0.59 26.82
CA THR A 148 -5.57 -0.43 27.85
C THR A 148 -5.39 -1.88 27.34
N VAL A 149 -5.09 -2.09 26.05
CA VAL A 149 -4.98 -3.39 25.36
C VAL A 149 -3.73 -3.47 24.46
N LYS A 150 -2.77 -2.53 24.56
CA LYS A 150 -1.45 -2.65 23.90
C LYS A 150 -0.68 -3.95 24.29
N ALA A 151 -1.17 -4.74 25.24
CA ALA A 151 -0.44 -5.81 25.93
C ALA A 151 -0.98 -7.24 25.78
N ASP A 152 -2.07 -7.52 25.05
CA ASP A 152 -2.63 -8.90 24.99
C ASP A 152 -2.64 -9.50 23.59
N LEU A 153 -1.46 -9.78 23.05
CA LEU A 153 -1.28 -10.54 21.81
C LEU A 153 -1.97 -11.92 21.85
N ARG A 154 -2.28 -12.47 23.04
CA ARG A 154 -3.03 -13.73 23.16
C ARG A 154 -4.41 -13.66 22.51
N ARG A 155 -5.05 -12.48 22.47
CA ARG A 155 -6.34 -12.29 21.78
C ARG A 155 -6.23 -12.49 20.27
N TYR A 156 -5.03 -12.30 19.73
CA TYR A 156 -4.73 -12.44 18.30
C TYR A 156 -4.03 -13.75 17.98
N GLU A 157 -3.79 -14.62 18.96
CA GLU A 157 -3.06 -15.88 18.79
C GLU A 157 -3.67 -16.74 17.67
N GLY A 158 -2.82 -17.26 16.78
CA GLY A 158 -3.25 -18.04 15.62
C GLY A 158 -3.72 -17.21 14.41
N LEU A 159 -3.97 -15.90 14.57
CA LEU A 159 -4.43 -15.03 13.49
C LEU A 159 -3.27 -14.50 12.62
N ASN A 160 -3.62 -13.98 11.45
CA ASN A 160 -2.75 -13.17 10.60
C ASN A 160 -3.33 -11.76 10.56
N ILE A 161 -2.49 -10.75 10.81
CA ILE A 161 -2.89 -9.35 10.90
C ILE A 161 -2.03 -8.49 9.97
N ASP A 162 -2.34 -7.20 9.89
CA ASP A 162 -1.61 -6.23 9.07
C ASP A 162 -0.10 -6.26 9.33
N GLY A 163 0.69 -6.41 8.26
CA GLY A 163 2.15 -6.51 8.33
C GLY A 163 2.83 -5.21 8.76
N GLY A 164 2.16 -4.07 8.61
CA GLY A 164 2.62 -2.77 9.08
C GLY A 164 2.81 -2.69 10.60
N MET A 165 2.25 -3.65 11.34
CA MET A 165 2.49 -3.79 12.78
C MET A 165 3.91 -4.24 13.16
N VAL A 166 4.63 -4.83 12.20
CA VAL A 166 6.00 -5.33 12.40
C VAL A 166 6.98 -4.62 11.50
N ASP A 167 6.65 -4.44 10.22
CA ASP A 167 7.49 -3.72 9.26
C ASP A 167 6.61 -2.89 8.29
N ASN A 168 6.42 -1.61 8.61
CA ASN A 168 5.74 -0.65 7.72
C ASN A 168 6.70 0.07 6.76
N GLU A 169 7.93 -0.43 6.65
CA GLU A 169 8.94 0.03 5.70
C GLU A 169 9.49 -1.17 4.91
N PHE A 170 8.60 -2.10 4.57
CA PHE A 170 8.93 -3.38 3.94
C PHE A 170 9.55 -3.20 2.54
N VAL A 171 10.85 -2.93 2.51
CA VAL A 171 11.63 -2.66 1.29
C VAL A 171 12.69 -3.72 0.99
N ASP A 172 12.82 -4.73 1.83
CA ASP A 172 13.81 -5.80 1.65
C ASP A 172 13.74 -6.50 0.28
N PRO A 173 12.56 -6.80 -0.30
CA PRO A 173 12.49 -7.36 -1.65
C PRO A 173 13.09 -6.45 -2.72
N LEU A 174 13.00 -5.12 -2.54
CA LEU A 174 13.54 -4.14 -3.49
C LEU A 174 15.06 -4.09 -3.43
N LYS A 175 15.64 -4.27 -2.23
CA LYS A 175 17.11 -4.33 -2.04
C LYS A 175 17.72 -5.56 -2.70
N LEU A 176 17.01 -6.67 -2.68
CA LEU A 176 17.48 -7.96 -3.21
C LEU A 176 17.21 -8.09 -4.72
N ALA A 177 16.36 -7.23 -5.28
CA ALA A 177 16.08 -7.20 -6.70
C ALA A 177 17.13 -6.38 -7.45
N LYS A 178 17.63 -6.92 -8.57
CA LYS A 178 18.50 -6.18 -9.51
C LYS A 178 17.65 -5.20 -10.32
N LEU A 179 17.38 -4.03 -9.74
CA LEU A 179 16.58 -2.95 -10.30
C LEU A 179 17.47 -1.78 -10.74
N ASP A 180 17.02 -1.04 -11.74
CA ASP A 180 17.68 0.19 -12.20
C ASP A 180 17.10 1.44 -11.53
N GLU A 181 15.85 1.36 -11.05
CA GLU A 181 15.15 2.42 -10.34
C GLU A 181 14.18 1.87 -9.29
N ILE A 182 14.04 2.58 -8.17
CA ILE A 182 13.08 2.28 -7.11
C ILE A 182 12.27 3.54 -6.83
N HIS A 183 10.96 3.44 -6.99
CA HIS A 183 10.01 4.45 -6.58
C HIS A 183 9.50 4.14 -5.18
N VAL A 184 9.59 5.11 -4.27
CA VAL A 184 9.14 4.96 -2.88
C VAL A 184 8.05 5.98 -2.64
N ILE A 185 6.84 5.53 -2.27
CA ILE A 185 5.71 6.40 -1.92
C ILE A 185 5.41 6.26 -0.43
N PRO A 186 6.16 6.98 0.44
CA PRO A 186 5.93 6.99 1.87
C PRO A 186 4.64 7.76 2.22
N LEU A 187 4.06 7.41 3.37
CA LEU A 187 2.90 8.04 3.99
C LEU A 187 3.25 8.71 5.33
N ASN A 188 4.53 9.06 5.49
CA ASN A 188 5.09 9.88 6.55
C ASN A 188 6.39 10.57 6.05
N ASN A 189 6.88 11.55 6.79
CA ASN A 189 8.13 12.26 6.48
C ASN A 189 9.34 11.71 7.26
N SER A 190 9.21 10.52 7.83
CA SER A 190 10.19 9.87 8.71
C SER A 190 10.60 8.50 8.18
N PHE A 191 10.44 8.25 6.87
CA PHE A 191 10.83 6.99 6.25
C PHE A 191 12.35 6.80 6.39
N ASP A 192 12.79 5.63 6.84
CA ASP A 192 14.23 5.36 6.98
C ASP A 192 14.88 5.06 5.62
N GLU A 193 15.35 6.12 4.96
CA GLU A 193 16.08 6.02 3.69
C GLU A 193 17.36 5.19 3.78
N SER A 194 17.93 4.99 4.99
CA SER A 194 19.13 4.18 5.17
C SER A 194 18.91 2.73 4.76
N ARG A 195 17.66 2.25 4.81
CA ARG A 195 17.29 0.89 4.36
C ARG A 195 17.56 0.66 2.88
N LEU A 196 17.54 1.72 2.06
CA LEU A 196 17.80 1.66 0.61
C LEU A 196 19.16 2.25 0.21
N LYS A 197 19.94 2.79 1.14
CA LYS A 197 21.21 3.48 0.82
C LYS A 197 22.25 2.62 0.10
N ALA A 198 22.24 1.30 0.32
CA ALA A 198 23.22 0.37 -0.24
C ALA A 198 22.80 -0.25 -1.58
N VAL A 199 21.64 0.12 -2.14
CA VAL A 199 21.19 -0.42 -3.44
C VAL A 199 21.90 0.28 -4.60
N GLU A 200 22.18 -0.46 -5.68
CA GLU A 200 22.78 0.08 -6.90
C GLU A 200 21.75 0.76 -7.84
N ALA A 201 20.49 0.86 -7.40
CA ALA A 201 19.38 1.47 -8.15
C ALA A 201 19.26 2.97 -7.86
N ARG A 202 18.78 3.75 -8.84
CA ARG A 202 18.33 5.13 -8.57
C ARG A 202 17.08 5.07 -7.67
N VAL A 203 17.08 5.78 -6.54
CA VAL A 203 15.89 5.85 -5.68
C VAL A 203 15.19 7.19 -5.85
N VAL A 204 13.88 7.16 -6.06
CA VAL A 204 13.02 8.34 -6.23
C VAL A 204 11.94 8.31 -5.16
N TYR A 205 11.92 9.33 -4.30
CA TYR A 205 10.99 9.44 -3.20
C TYR A 205 9.86 10.41 -3.52
N PHE A 206 8.62 9.95 -3.37
CA PHE A 206 7.41 10.75 -3.48
C PHE A 206 6.91 11.08 -2.07
N TYR A 207 7.64 11.95 -1.36
CA TYR A 207 7.21 12.39 -0.03
C TYR A 207 5.97 13.29 -0.11
N PRO A 208 5.00 13.12 0.81
CA PRO A 208 3.87 14.04 0.90
C PRO A 208 4.36 15.47 1.18
N PRO A 209 3.74 16.50 0.60
CA PRO A 209 4.13 17.89 0.83
C PRO A 209 3.77 18.41 2.23
N GLY A 210 2.84 17.74 2.93
CA GLY A 210 2.41 18.09 4.29
C GLY A 210 2.73 17.00 5.32
N VAL A 211 2.40 17.28 6.58
CA VAL A 211 2.53 16.33 7.69
C VAL A 211 1.21 15.59 7.88
N PHE A 212 1.31 14.26 7.98
CA PHE A 212 0.21 13.42 8.46
C PHE A 212 0.32 13.28 9.99
N ASN A 213 -0.74 13.63 10.70
CA ASN A 213 -0.80 13.55 12.16
C ASN A 213 -1.14 12.13 12.64
N PRO A 214 -0.82 11.80 13.92
CA PRO A 214 -1.34 10.59 14.55
C PRO A 214 -2.87 10.51 14.41
N GLY A 215 -3.39 9.35 13.98
CA GLY A 215 -4.82 9.13 13.78
C GLY A 215 -5.36 9.51 12.38
N ASP A 216 -4.63 10.27 11.56
CA ASP A 216 -5.07 10.64 10.21
C ASP A 216 -5.33 9.42 9.32
N GLY A 217 -4.70 8.26 9.60
CA GLY A 217 -4.99 7.01 8.89
C GLY A 217 -6.44 6.51 9.05
N MET A 218 -7.20 7.01 10.02
CA MET A 218 -8.60 6.63 10.28
C MET A 218 -9.61 7.65 9.75
N ARG A 219 -9.14 8.71 9.09
CA ARG A 219 -9.94 9.88 8.69
C ARG A 219 -10.36 9.78 7.22
N LEU A 220 -11.65 9.57 6.98
CA LEU A 220 -12.23 9.33 5.65
C LEU A 220 -13.10 10.51 5.16
N GLU A 221 -12.99 11.68 5.78
CA GLU A 221 -13.70 12.89 5.37
C GLU A 221 -13.40 13.23 3.90
N ALA A 222 -14.44 13.49 3.10
CA ALA A 222 -14.32 13.70 1.65
C ALA A 222 -13.28 14.77 1.28
N ASP A 223 -13.33 15.92 1.94
CA ASP A 223 -12.42 17.05 1.68
C ASP A 223 -10.97 16.69 2.01
N LEU A 224 -10.75 15.90 3.05
CA LEU A 224 -9.42 15.48 3.47
C LEU A 224 -8.83 14.46 2.49
N ILE A 225 -9.64 13.46 2.10
CA ILE A 225 -9.27 12.47 1.09
C ILE A 225 -8.94 13.16 -0.24
N LYS A 226 -9.78 14.11 -0.67
CA LYS A 226 -9.55 14.89 -1.89
C LYS A 226 -8.26 15.71 -1.79
N THR A 227 -8.02 16.35 -0.64
CA THR A 227 -6.79 17.13 -0.40
C THR A 227 -5.54 16.26 -0.54
N TRP A 228 -5.52 15.09 0.11
CA TRP A 228 -4.39 14.17 0.04
C TRP A 228 -4.18 13.59 -1.35
N PHE A 229 -5.27 13.27 -2.05
CA PHE A 229 -5.22 12.87 -3.45
C PHE A 229 -4.57 13.95 -4.33
N ASP A 230 -5.02 15.20 -4.21
CA ASP A 230 -4.49 16.33 -4.98
C ASP A 230 -3.00 16.58 -4.64
N TRP A 231 -2.58 16.40 -3.39
CA TRP A 231 -1.16 16.43 -3.01
C TRP A 231 -0.33 15.37 -3.75
N GLY A 232 -0.89 14.18 -3.94
CA GLY A 232 -0.24 13.09 -4.68
C GLY A 232 -0.02 13.45 -6.14
N ILE A 233 -1.05 14.01 -6.78
CA ILE A 233 -0.98 14.51 -8.16
C ILE A 233 0.14 15.55 -8.30
N GLN A 234 0.11 16.59 -7.45
CA GLN A 234 1.08 17.69 -7.50
C GLN A 234 2.51 17.20 -7.28
N LYS A 235 2.72 16.31 -6.29
CA LYS A 235 4.06 15.76 -6.02
C LYS A 235 4.59 14.98 -7.21
N ALA A 236 3.77 14.09 -7.77
CA ALA A 236 4.19 13.29 -8.90
C ALA A 236 4.43 14.16 -10.14
N GLN A 237 3.61 15.18 -10.39
CA GLN A 237 3.86 16.12 -11.49
C GLN A 237 5.19 16.87 -11.33
N ALA A 238 5.52 17.31 -10.11
CA ALA A 238 6.75 18.06 -9.83
C ALA A 238 8.03 17.23 -9.96
N ILE A 239 8.02 15.97 -9.55
CA ILE A 239 9.20 15.07 -9.66
C ILE A 239 9.45 14.65 -11.09
N MET A 240 8.36 14.52 -11.84
CA MET A 240 8.34 13.74 -13.05
C MET A 240 8.32 14.66 -14.28
N GLY A 241 7.79 15.88 -14.14
CA GLY A 241 7.78 16.92 -15.19
C GLY A 241 9.19 17.42 -15.50
#